data_AF-A0A537H8Q6-F1
#
_entry.id   AF-A0A537H8Q6-F1
#
_cell.length_a   1.000
_cell.length_b   1.000
_cell.length_c   1.000
_cell.angle_alpha   90.00
_cell.angle_beta   90.00
_cell.angle_gamma   90.00
#
_symmetry.space_group_name_H-M   'P 1'
#
loop_
_entity.id
_entity.type
_entity.pdbx_description
1 polymer ?
#
loop_
_entity_poly.entity_id
_entity_poly.type
_entity_poly.pdbx_seq_one_letter_code
_entity_poly.pdbx_strand_id
1 'polypeptide(L)'
;MPDFKPGKVARVAGPVIVAEGMLGAQMYEVVRVGDQGLIGEIIKIDGENATVQVYEETAGLRPGEKVERTGKPLSVELGPGILGQIYDGIQRPLTVLFEKTGPFIKRGLAP
;
A
#
# COMPACT_ATOMS: atom_id res chain seq x y z
N MET A 1 14.72 -4.67 2.63
CA MET A 1 13.83 -3.61 3.16
C MET A 1 14.35 -3.23 4.53
N PRO A 2 14.16 -2.01 5.03
CA PRO A 2 14.48 -1.74 6.43
C PRO A 2 13.61 -2.66 7.31
N ASP A 3 14.20 -3.30 8.31
CA ASP A 3 13.49 -4.17 9.25
C ASP A 3 12.72 -3.31 10.28
N PHE A 4 11.68 -2.62 9.80
CA PHE A 4 10.73 -1.98 10.71
C PHE A 4 9.87 -3.06 11.37
N LYS A 5 9.64 -2.92 12.67
CA LYS A 5 8.62 -3.72 13.34
C LYS A 5 7.26 -3.36 12.70
N PRO A 6 6.50 -4.33 12.17
CA PRO A 6 5.21 -4.05 11.55
C PRO A 6 4.23 -3.53 12.59
N GLY A 7 3.49 -2.48 12.20
CA GLY A 7 2.35 -1.98 12.96
C GLY A 7 1.14 -2.89 12.79
N LYS A 8 0.02 -2.49 13.40
CA LYS A 8 -1.26 -3.22 13.30
C LYS A 8 -2.39 -2.28 12.97
N VAL A 9 -3.36 -2.75 12.20
CA VAL A 9 -4.61 -2.02 11.96
C VAL A 9 -5.39 -1.94 13.28
N ALA A 10 -5.55 -0.74 13.82
CA ALA A 10 -6.39 -0.49 14.99
C ALA A 10 -7.86 -0.26 14.59
N ARG A 11 -8.08 0.42 13.45
CA ARG A 11 -9.42 0.77 12.97
C ARG A 11 -9.49 0.83 11.45
N VAL A 12 -10.62 0.42 10.88
CA VAL A 12 -10.94 0.55 9.44
C VAL A 12 -12.18 1.43 9.28
N ALA A 13 -12.08 2.48 8.47
CA ALA A 13 -13.16 3.42 8.17
C ALA A 13 -13.21 3.69 6.66
N GLY A 14 -13.88 2.81 5.93
CA GLY A 14 -13.89 2.85 4.46
C GLY A 14 -12.46 2.70 3.92
N PRO A 15 -11.98 3.62 3.07
CA PRO A 15 -10.63 3.54 2.50
C PRO A 15 -9.55 4.09 3.44
N VAL A 16 -9.91 4.64 4.60
CA VAL A 16 -8.99 5.18 5.61
C VAL A 16 -8.85 4.19 6.75
N ILE A 17 -7.62 3.85 7.14
CA ILE A 17 -7.32 3.00 8.29
C ILE A 17 -6.45 3.73 9.29
N VAL A 18 -6.54 3.34 10.57
CA VAL A 18 -5.63 3.79 11.63
C VAL A 18 -4.75 2.61 12.00
N ALA A 19 -3.44 2.81 11.95
CA ALA A 19 -2.43 1.84 12.31
C ALA A 19 -1.74 2.24 13.63
N GLU A 20 -1.62 1.29 14.55
CA GLU A 20 -0.88 1.43 15.81
C GLU A 20 0.52 0.79 15.72
N GLY A 21 1.42 1.19 16.61
CA GLY A 21 2.79 0.68 16.63
C GLY A 21 3.63 1.15 15.45
N MET A 22 3.34 2.35 14.94
CA MET A 22 3.95 2.95 13.75
C MET A 22 5.07 3.93 14.12
N LEU A 23 5.82 3.64 15.18
CA LEU A 23 6.90 4.51 15.65
C LEU A 23 7.92 4.76 14.53
N GLY A 24 8.23 6.04 14.32
CA GLY A 24 9.16 6.49 13.27
C GLY A 24 8.56 6.57 11.87
N ALA A 25 7.24 6.37 11.71
CA ALA A 25 6.51 6.61 10.47
C ALA A 25 6.76 8.02 9.93
N GLN A 26 6.77 8.15 8.61
CA GLN A 26 6.94 9.43 7.93
C GLN A 26 5.66 9.81 7.19
N MET A 27 5.39 11.12 7.10
CA MET A 27 4.31 11.63 6.26
C MET A 27 4.57 11.26 4.80
N TYR A 28 3.52 10.88 4.07
CA TYR A 28 3.57 10.42 2.67
C TYR A 28 4.33 9.10 2.45
N GLU A 29 4.71 8.41 3.53
CA GLU A 29 5.35 7.10 3.43
C GLU A 29 4.35 6.06 2.91
N VAL A 30 4.78 5.24 1.95
CA VAL A 30 4.00 4.11 1.45
C VAL A 30 4.06 2.97 2.46
N VAL A 31 2.93 2.31 2.66
CA VAL A 31 2.78 1.14 3.51
C VAL A 31 2.07 0.00 2.78
N ARG A 32 2.27 -1.22 3.25
CA ARG A 32 1.51 -2.40 2.84
C ARG A 32 0.59 -2.83 3.97
N VAL A 33 -0.70 -2.92 3.70
CA VAL A 33 -1.75 -3.16 4.70
C VAL A 33 -2.35 -4.56 4.51
N GLY A 34 -2.42 -5.31 5.59
CA GLY A 34 -3.04 -6.62 5.65
C GLY A 34 -2.22 -7.75 5.05
N ASP A 35 -2.80 -8.94 5.06
CA ASP A 35 -2.16 -10.15 4.53
C ASP A 35 -2.01 -10.09 3.00
N GLN A 36 -2.90 -9.36 2.33
CA GLN A 36 -2.84 -9.11 0.88
C GLN A 36 -1.84 -8.01 0.51
N GLY A 37 -1.26 -7.30 1.48
CA GLY A 37 -0.25 -6.27 1.22
C GLY A 37 -0.78 -5.09 0.38
N LEU A 38 -2.02 -4.66 0.66
CA LEU A 38 -2.68 -3.56 -0.04
C LEU A 38 -1.86 -2.27 0.07
N ILE A 39 -1.72 -1.56 -1.02
CA ILE A 39 -0.91 -0.33 -1.04
C ILE A 39 -1.70 0.81 -0.40
N GLY A 40 -1.05 1.51 0.53
CA GLY A 40 -1.57 2.75 1.13
C GLY A 40 -0.47 3.75 1.43
N GLU A 41 -0.89 4.95 1.84
CA GLU A 41 -0.03 6.09 2.13
C GLU A 41 -0.37 6.71 3.50
N ILE A 42 0.65 7.06 4.28
CA ILE A 42 0.46 7.75 5.57
C ILE A 42 0.09 9.22 5.33
N ILE A 43 -1.12 9.60 5.75
CA ILE A 43 -1.67 10.96 5.57
C ILE A 43 -1.77 11.77 6.87
N LYS A 44 -1.54 11.13 8.03
CA LYS A 44 -1.48 11.80 9.34
C LYS A 44 -0.68 10.94 10.31
N ILE A 45 0.11 11.56 11.16
CA ILE A 45 0.81 10.91 12.28
C ILE A 45 0.33 11.55 13.58
N ASP A 46 0.02 10.71 14.57
CA ASP A 46 -0.42 11.11 15.91
C ASP A 46 0.25 10.22 16.96
N GLY A 47 1.34 10.73 17.54
CA GLY A 47 2.22 9.94 18.42
C GLY A 47 2.78 8.71 17.71
N GLU A 48 2.43 7.51 18.19
CA GLU A 48 2.83 6.23 17.61
C GLU A 48 1.79 5.64 16.64
N ASN A 49 0.71 6.39 16.36
CA ASN A 49 -0.34 5.99 15.44
C ASN A 49 -0.19 6.71 14.10
N ALA A 50 -0.51 6.02 13.01
CA ALA A 50 -0.56 6.59 11.67
C ALA A 50 -1.94 6.40 11.05
N THR A 51 -2.49 7.46 10.46
CA THR A 51 -3.64 7.35 9.57
C THR A 51 -3.15 7.07 8.17
N VAL A 52 -3.66 6.00 7.57
CA VAL A 52 -3.27 5.52 6.25
C VAL A 52 -4.47 5.60 5.31
N GLN A 53 -4.26 6.20 4.15
CA GLN A 53 -5.18 6.13 3.03
C GLN A 53 -4.81 4.92 2.16
N VAL A 54 -5.68 3.93 2.08
CA VAL A 54 -5.48 2.76 1.22
C VAL A 54 -5.96 3.11 -0.19
N TYR A 55 -5.17 2.77 -1.21
CA TYR A 55 -5.49 3.04 -2.62
C TYR A 55 -6.31 1.93 -3.28
N GLU A 56 -6.32 0.75 -2.66
CA GLU A 56 -7.10 -0.41 -3.08
C GLU A 56 -8.35 -0.58 -2.20
N GLU A 57 -9.30 -1.40 -2.65
CA GLU A 57 -10.50 -1.68 -1.88
C GLU A 57 -10.15 -2.40 -0.56
N THR A 58 -10.65 -1.84 0.54
CA THR A 58 -10.40 -2.30 1.92
C THR A 58 -11.38 -3.37 2.39
N ALA A 59 -12.30 -3.83 1.53
CA ALA A 59 -13.30 -4.83 1.87
C ALA A 59 -12.64 -6.12 2.35
N GLY A 60 -12.93 -6.50 3.60
CA GLY A 60 -12.37 -7.69 4.24
C GLY A 60 -11.18 -7.41 5.16
N LEU A 61 -10.60 -6.20 5.16
CA LEU A 61 -9.61 -5.80 6.17
C LEU A 61 -10.22 -5.76 7.56
N ARG A 62 -9.44 -6.21 8.55
CA ARG A 62 -9.87 -6.31 9.96
C ARG A 62 -8.84 -5.67 10.90
N PRO A 63 -9.28 -5.16 12.06
CA PRO A 63 -8.36 -4.82 13.13
C PRO A 63 -7.45 -6.00 13.51
N GLY A 64 -6.19 -5.70 13.83
CA GLY A 64 -5.15 -6.66 14.16
C GLY A 64 -4.28 -7.11 12.97
N GLU A 65 -4.70 -6.83 11.73
CA GLU A 65 -3.91 -7.11 10.54
C GLU A 65 -2.64 -6.26 10.47
N LYS A 66 -1.59 -6.78 9.81
CA LYS A 66 -0.26 -6.14 9.76
C LYS A 66 -0.25 -4.86 8.90
N VAL A 67 0.59 -3.91 9.29
CA VAL A 67 0.91 -2.72 8.48
C VAL A 67 2.43 -2.62 8.36
N GLU A 68 2.94 -2.89 7.17
CA GLU A 68 4.37 -2.90 6.87
C GLU A 68 4.79 -1.57 6.25
N ARG A 69 5.85 -1.00 6.80
CA ARG A 69 6.41 0.28 6.40
C ARG A 69 7.45 0.12 5.30
N THR A 70 7.41 0.96 4.27
CA THR A 70 8.44 0.93 3.21
C THR A 70 9.59 1.90 3.48
N GLY A 71 9.39 2.88 4.37
CA GLY A 71 10.37 3.94 4.65
C GLY A 71 10.62 4.90 3.49
N LYS A 72 9.76 4.87 2.45
CA LYS A 72 9.90 5.69 1.25
C LYS A 72 8.54 6.23 0.81
N PRO A 73 8.51 7.43 0.20
CA PRO A 73 7.30 7.95 -0.42
C PRO A 73 6.97 7.16 -1.70
N LEU A 74 5.74 7.37 -2.21
CA LEU A 74 5.35 6.82 -3.49
C LEU A 74 6.31 7.33 -4.56
N SER A 75 6.93 6.40 -5.28
CA SER A 75 7.98 6.67 -6.25
C SER A 75 7.65 5.94 -7.54
N VAL A 76 8.07 6.52 -8.65
CA VAL A 76 7.94 5.91 -9.98
C VAL A 76 9.32 5.50 -10.49
N GLU A 77 9.37 4.37 -11.19
CA GLU A 77 10.56 3.93 -11.90
C GLU A 77 10.67 4.68 -13.23
N LEU A 78 11.86 5.22 -13.52
CA LEU A 78 12.15 5.97 -14.75
C LEU A 78 13.29 5.27 -15.48
N GLY A 79 13.05 4.87 -16.73
CA GLY A 79 14.06 4.17 -17.52
C GLY A 79 13.54 3.70 -18.88
N PRO A 80 14.40 3.05 -19.67
CA PRO A 80 13.99 2.38 -20.91
C PRO A 80 12.90 1.35 -20.65
N GLY A 81 11.95 1.23 -21.59
CA GLY A 81 10.84 0.29 -21.48
C GLY A 81 9.52 0.86 -20.93
N ILE A 82 9.48 2.16 -20.57
CA ILE A 82 8.23 2.83 -20.16
C ILE A 82 7.33 3.16 -21.36
N LEU A 83 7.93 3.59 -22.48
CA LEU A 83 7.17 3.91 -23.69
C LEU A 83 6.57 2.65 -24.31
N GLY A 84 5.30 2.75 -24.71
CA GLY A 84 4.54 1.63 -25.30
C GLY A 84 3.86 0.72 -24.26
N GLN A 85 4.18 0.87 -22.97
CA GLN A 85 3.51 0.15 -21.90
C GLN A 85 2.26 0.89 -21.42
N ILE A 86 1.28 0.11 -20.95
CA ILE A 86 0.05 0.63 -20.32
C ILE A 86 0.14 0.37 -18.82
N TYR A 87 0.01 1.41 -18.01
CA TYR A 87 0.11 1.33 -16.56
C TYR A 87 -1.20 1.73 -15.87
N ASP A 88 -1.38 1.29 -14.62
CA ASP A 88 -2.42 1.82 -13.73
C ASP A 88 -1.98 3.10 -13.00
N GLY A 89 -2.82 3.61 -12.09
CA GLY A 89 -2.58 4.84 -11.33
C GLY A 89 -1.39 4.81 -10.36
N ILE A 90 -0.76 3.65 -10.15
CA ILE A 90 0.43 3.48 -9.30
C ILE A 90 1.59 2.80 -10.06
N GLN A 91 1.61 2.93 -11.38
CA GLN A 91 2.66 2.44 -12.27
C GLN A 91 2.82 0.91 -12.35
N ARG A 92 1.75 0.12 -12.14
CA ARG A 92 1.77 -1.33 -12.41
C ARG A 92 1.42 -1.60 -13.88
N PRO A 93 2.21 -2.41 -14.61
CA PRO A 93 1.95 -2.69 -16.02
C PRO A 93 0.70 -3.56 -16.21
N LEU A 94 -0.36 -2.97 -16.80
CA LEU A 94 -1.66 -3.62 -16.97
C LEU A 94 -1.60 -4.83 -17.91
N THR A 95 -0.72 -4.82 -18.91
CA THR A 95 -0.53 -5.96 -19.82
C THR A 95 -0.02 -7.20 -19.08
N VAL A 96 0.97 -7.02 -18.21
CA VAL A 96 1.52 -8.09 -17.35
C VAL A 96 0.48 -8.57 -16.33
N LEU A 97 -0.28 -7.64 -15.74
CA LEU A 97 -1.36 -8.00 -14.82
C LEU A 97 -2.48 -8.81 -15.50
N PHE A 98 -2.84 -8.44 -16.73
CA PHE A 98 -3.84 -9.14 -17.53
C PHE A 98 -3.40 -10.58 -17.84
N GLU A 99 -2.13 -10.79 -18.20
CA GLU A 99 -1.59 -12.14 -18.41
C GLU A 99 -1.63 -13.00 -17.14
N LYS A 100 -1.40 -12.39 -15.96
CA LYS A 100 -1.40 -13.10 -14.66
C LYS A 100 -2.81 -13.37 -14.11
N THR A 101 -3.78 -12.49 -14.37
CA THR A 101 -5.07 -12.48 -13.66
C THR A 101 -6.32 -12.53 -14.54
N GLY A 102 -6.16 -12.38 -15.85
CA GLY A 102 -7.25 -12.30 -16.80
C GLY A 102 -7.92 -10.92 -16.82
N PRO A 103 -9.22 -10.85 -17.15
CA PRO A 103 -9.90 -9.59 -17.43
C PRO A 103 -10.22 -8.73 -16.20
N PHE A 104 -10.02 -9.24 -14.97
CA PHE A 104 -10.33 -8.53 -13.74
C PHE A 104 -9.08 -8.31 -12.90
N ILE A 105 -8.90 -7.08 -12.40
CA ILE A 105 -7.79 -6.71 -11.52
C ILE A 105 -8.06 -7.24 -10.12
N LYS A 106 -7.20 -8.12 -9.60
CA LYS A 106 -7.25 -8.55 -8.19
C LYS A 106 -6.49 -7.55 -7.30
N ARG A 107 -6.86 -7.53 -6.02
CA ARG A 107 -6.27 -6.65 -5.00
C ARG A 107 -4.96 -7.21 -4.46
N GLY A 108 -4.05 -6.35 -4.03
CA GLY A 108 -2.79 -6.74 -3.40
C GLY A 108 -1.75 -7.30 -4.37
N LEU A 109 -1.94 -7.11 -5.68
CA LEU A 109 -0.97 -7.51 -6.67
C LEU A 109 0.18 -6.51 -6.74
N ALA A 110 1.36 -6.98 -6.36
CA ALA A 110 2.61 -6.38 -6.78
C ALA A 110 3.08 -7.07 -8.08
N PRO A 111 3.61 -6.32 -9.06
CA PRO A 111 4.16 -6.88 -10.29
C PRO A 111 5.30 -7.87 -10.04
#